data_AF-A0A0H5P549-F1
#
_entry.id   AF-A0A0H5P549-F1
#
_cell.length_a   1.000
_cell.length_b   1.000
_cell.length_c   1.000
_cell.angle_alpha   90.00
_cell.angle_beta   90.00
_cell.angle_gamma   90.00
#
_symmetry.space_group_name_H-M   'P 1'
#
loop_
_entity.id
_entity.type
_entity.pdbx_description
1 polymer ?
#
loop_
_entity_poly.entity_id
_entity_poly.type
_entity_poly.pdbx_seq_one_letter_code
_entity_poly.pdbx_strand_id
1 'polypeptide(L)'
;MDDMDRIAENLFWIDWNDIDDVELNCREALNEVAAEPRIVRTRLEQLPDRPELLALCEHYDILDKIVLHTDDDHGVRIRLHVFLPGYFDRPHNHRWSYASRILRGQYRHYLFGNAEVDEHIECMKLPVLQAREEPVGTTYALHHTMVHAVVAEPFTVSLVIRGPAVKDKFLVMDRKTDEAWWQYGATQESAEDALRKRMTPARLQELIGRLDEWQLF
;
A
#
# COMPACT_ATOMS: atom_id res chain seq x y z
N MET A 1 20.73 14.15 5.84
CA MET A 1 19.59 13.63 5.07
C MET A 1 19.65 12.13 5.18
N ASP A 2 18.59 11.49 5.67
CA ASP A 2 18.54 10.02 5.80
C ASP A 2 18.32 9.39 4.42
N ASP A 3 18.74 8.14 4.23
CA ASP A 3 18.70 7.45 2.93
C ASP A 3 17.27 7.32 2.39
N MET A 4 16.30 7.04 3.27
CA MET A 4 14.88 7.00 2.91
C MET A 4 14.38 8.36 2.36
N ASP A 5 14.85 9.48 2.91
CA ASP A 5 14.42 10.81 2.46
C ASP A 5 15.05 11.14 1.10
N ARG A 6 16.34 10.80 0.90
CA ARG A 6 16.99 10.94 -0.43
C ARG A 6 16.28 10.11 -1.50
N ILE A 7 15.91 8.87 -1.19
CA ILE A 7 15.18 8.00 -2.13
C ILE A 7 13.82 8.62 -2.47
N ALA A 8 13.12 9.18 -1.48
CA ALA A 8 11.84 9.84 -1.70
C ALA A 8 11.96 11.08 -2.60
N GLU A 9 12.98 11.92 -2.43
CA GLU A 9 13.22 13.12 -3.24
C GLU A 9 13.41 12.81 -4.73
N ASN A 10 13.98 11.66 -5.06
CA ASN A 10 14.14 11.22 -6.46
C ASN A 10 12.79 10.94 -7.15
N LEU A 11 11.70 10.79 -6.39
CA LEU A 11 10.37 10.46 -6.90
C LEU A 11 9.51 11.71 -7.20
N PHE A 12 9.99 12.91 -6.86
CA PHE A 12 9.21 14.15 -6.94
C PHE A 12 8.89 14.59 -8.37
N TRP A 13 9.58 14.01 -9.37
CA TRP A 13 9.49 14.38 -10.77
C TRP A 13 8.63 13.44 -11.61
N ILE A 14 8.14 12.35 -11.02
CA ILE A 14 7.37 11.30 -11.71
C ILE A 14 6.02 11.88 -12.19
N ASP A 15 5.65 11.57 -13.45
CA ASP A 15 4.27 11.75 -13.90
C ASP A 15 3.40 10.59 -13.40
N TRP A 16 2.66 10.83 -12.32
CA TRP A 16 1.82 9.81 -11.68
C TRP A 16 0.60 9.34 -12.51
N ASN A 17 0.32 9.99 -13.65
CA ASN A 17 -0.68 9.51 -14.62
C ASN A 17 -0.07 8.63 -15.71
N ASP A 18 1.25 8.69 -15.94
CA ASP A 18 1.95 7.76 -16.81
C ASP A 18 2.38 6.53 -16.00
N ILE A 19 1.63 5.44 -16.14
CA ILE A 19 1.91 4.25 -15.34
C ILE A 19 3.23 3.57 -15.69
N ASP A 20 3.75 3.78 -16.91
CA ASP A 20 5.07 3.25 -17.30
C ASP A 20 6.18 4.03 -16.59
N ASP A 21 6.06 5.36 -16.51
CA ASP A 21 6.97 6.24 -15.76
C ASP A 21 6.95 5.92 -14.24
N VAL A 22 5.75 5.72 -13.67
CA VAL A 22 5.60 5.28 -12.28
C VAL A 22 6.26 3.93 -12.06
N GLU A 23 6.03 2.95 -12.94
CA GLU A 23 6.60 1.61 -12.82
C GLU A 23 8.13 1.65 -12.84
N LEU A 24 8.71 2.34 -13.84
CA LEU A 24 10.15 2.42 -14.02
C LEU A 24 10.84 3.05 -12.80
N ASN A 25 10.45 4.29 -12.43
CA ASN A 25 11.14 5.03 -11.38
C ASN A 25 10.87 4.46 -9.99
N CYS A 26 9.63 4.03 -9.70
CA CYS A 26 9.34 3.43 -8.41
C CYS A 26 9.99 2.04 -8.29
N ARG A 27 10.16 1.28 -9.39
CA ARG A 27 10.89 0.00 -9.35
C ARG A 27 12.34 0.22 -8.95
N GLU A 28 13.01 1.23 -9.50
CA GLU A 28 14.38 1.56 -9.12
C GLU A 28 14.47 1.88 -7.62
N ALA A 29 13.62 2.79 -7.12
CA ALA A 29 13.58 3.13 -5.69
C ALA A 29 13.24 1.93 -4.79
N LEU A 30 12.25 1.12 -5.17
CA LEU A 30 11.86 -0.09 -4.43
C LEU A 30 12.99 -1.12 -4.40
N ASN A 31 13.75 -1.26 -5.48
CA ASN A 31 14.91 -2.14 -5.54
C ASN A 31 16.05 -1.62 -4.65
N GLU A 32 16.30 -0.31 -4.63
CA GLU A 32 17.29 0.31 -3.75
C GLU A 32 16.95 0.06 -2.28
N VAL A 33 15.71 0.34 -1.87
CA VAL A 33 15.25 0.08 -0.48
C VAL A 33 15.32 -1.41 -0.14
N ALA A 34 14.96 -2.30 -1.06
CA ALA A 34 14.99 -3.75 -0.81
C ALA A 34 16.43 -4.32 -0.79
N ALA A 35 17.38 -3.70 -1.48
CA ALA A 35 18.77 -4.12 -1.52
C ALA A 35 19.57 -3.71 -0.29
N GLU A 36 19.12 -2.68 0.44
CA GLU A 36 19.73 -2.22 1.68
C GLU A 36 18.71 -2.24 2.84
N PRO A 37 18.52 -3.40 3.48
CA PRO A 37 17.48 -3.57 4.50
C PRO A 37 17.66 -2.64 5.71
N ARG A 38 18.88 -2.15 5.96
CA ARG A 38 19.17 -1.15 7.01
C ARG A 38 18.37 0.14 6.84
N ILE A 39 18.04 0.56 5.61
CA ILE A 39 17.24 1.77 5.38
C ILE A 39 15.87 1.65 6.05
N VAL A 40 15.20 0.50 5.87
CA VAL A 40 13.90 0.25 6.49
C VAL A 40 14.04 0.06 7.99
N ARG A 41 15.03 -0.73 8.45
CA ARG A 41 15.31 -0.94 9.87
C ARG A 41 15.50 0.37 10.62
N THR A 42 16.40 1.23 10.14
CA THR A 42 16.66 2.54 10.75
C THR A 42 15.40 3.40 10.78
N ARG A 43 14.59 3.38 9.72
CA ARG A 43 13.35 4.15 9.72
C ARG A 43 12.32 3.60 10.71
N LEU A 44 12.18 2.28 10.84
CA LEU A 44 11.31 1.63 11.83
C LEU A 44 11.74 1.96 13.27
N GLU A 45 13.04 1.93 13.56
CA GLU A 45 13.60 2.26 14.87
C GLU A 45 13.37 3.72 15.26
N GLN A 46 13.31 4.64 14.27
CA GLN A 46 13.04 6.06 14.48
C GLN A 46 11.55 6.41 14.62
N LEU A 47 10.63 5.54 14.22
CA LEU A 47 9.19 5.85 14.23
C LEU A 47 8.63 6.29 15.60
N PRO A 48 9.05 5.71 16.74
CA PRO A 48 8.61 6.18 18.06
C PRO A 48 8.92 7.66 18.32
N ASP A 49 9.99 8.19 17.73
CA ASP A 49 10.43 9.57 17.86
C ASP A 49 9.91 10.47 16.73
N ARG A 50 9.07 9.94 15.83
CA ARG A 50 8.45 10.62 14.68
C ARG A 50 6.91 10.58 14.79
N PRO A 51 6.31 11.36 15.70
CA PRO A 51 4.86 11.34 15.95
C PRO A 51 4.03 11.67 14.70
N GLU A 52 4.57 12.47 13.78
CA GLU A 52 3.95 12.82 12.51
C GLU A 52 3.78 11.62 11.58
N LEU A 53 4.77 10.72 11.52
CA LEU A 53 4.68 9.49 10.73
C LEU A 53 3.88 8.42 11.46
N LEU A 54 4.10 8.28 12.77
CA LEU A 54 3.41 7.28 13.58
C LEU A 54 1.89 7.50 13.57
N ALA A 55 1.43 8.76 13.54
CA ALA A 55 0.01 9.09 13.43
C ALA A 55 -0.63 8.60 12.12
N LEU A 56 0.16 8.28 11.10
CA LEU A 56 -0.27 7.78 9.79
C LEU A 56 -0.16 6.26 9.67
N CYS A 57 0.42 5.58 10.66
CA CYS A 57 0.48 4.12 10.71
C CYS A 57 -0.87 3.54 11.14
N GLU A 58 -1.34 2.54 10.41
CA GLU A 58 -2.67 1.95 10.59
C GLU A 58 -2.56 0.46 10.93
N HIS A 59 -3.37 -0.01 11.87
CA HIS A 59 -3.61 -1.41 12.17
C HIS A 59 -5.07 -1.74 11.87
N TYR A 60 -5.27 -2.78 11.06
CA TYR A 60 -6.54 -3.43 10.80
C TYR A 60 -6.43 -4.91 11.16
N ASP A 61 -7.57 -5.56 11.38
CA ASP A 61 -7.63 -6.99 11.70
C ASP A 61 -6.85 -7.89 10.73
N ILE A 62 -6.74 -7.46 9.46
CA ILE A 62 -6.13 -8.22 8.36
C ILE A 62 -4.91 -7.55 7.71
N LEU A 63 -4.53 -6.34 8.14
CA LEU A 63 -3.46 -5.58 7.49
C LEU A 63 -2.86 -4.54 8.43
N ASP A 64 -1.53 -4.52 8.55
CA ASP A 64 -0.79 -3.39 9.08
C ASP A 64 -0.24 -2.52 7.94
N LYS A 65 -0.34 -1.20 8.07
CA LYS A 65 0.29 -0.22 7.17
C LYS A 65 1.21 0.68 7.97
N ILE A 66 2.50 0.57 7.74
CA ILE A 66 3.52 1.43 8.37
C ILE A 66 3.92 2.49 7.35
N VAL A 67 3.92 3.76 7.75
CA VAL A 67 4.42 4.86 6.92
C VAL A 67 5.89 5.12 7.25
N LEU A 68 6.77 4.89 6.27
CA LEU A 68 8.22 5.06 6.42
C LEU A 68 8.65 6.49 6.04
N HIS A 69 7.94 7.10 5.09
CA HIS A 69 8.15 8.46 4.66
C HIS A 69 6.85 9.03 4.11
N THR A 70 6.61 10.32 4.33
CA THR A 70 5.53 11.09 3.68
C THR A 70 6.07 12.47 3.34
N ASP A 71 5.69 12.97 2.17
CA ASP A 71 5.90 14.33 1.73
C ASP A 71 4.55 14.90 1.28
N ASP A 72 4.10 15.99 1.90
CA ASP A 72 2.78 16.57 1.62
C ASP A 72 2.83 17.54 0.43
N ASP A 73 4.00 18.09 0.08
CA ASP A 73 4.18 19.05 -1.02
C ASP A 73 4.04 18.37 -2.39
N HIS A 74 4.63 17.17 -2.55
CA HIS A 74 4.59 16.36 -3.77
C HIS A 74 3.63 15.17 -3.64
N GLY A 75 3.13 14.90 -2.43
CA GLY A 75 2.16 13.83 -2.13
C GLY A 75 2.75 12.42 -2.14
N VAL A 76 4.08 12.28 -2.18
CA VAL A 76 4.78 10.99 -2.20
C VAL A 76 4.72 10.33 -0.82
N ARG A 77 4.41 9.02 -0.79
CA ARG A 77 4.43 8.25 0.46
C ARG A 77 5.00 6.85 0.25
N ILE A 78 5.94 6.47 1.12
CA ILE A 78 6.55 5.14 1.16
C ILE A 78 6.02 4.40 2.38
N ARG A 79 5.54 3.18 2.16
CA ARG A 79 4.90 2.35 3.19
C ARG A 79 5.40 0.91 3.17
N LEU A 80 5.32 0.29 4.34
CA LEU A 80 5.34 -1.16 4.48
C LEU A 80 3.90 -1.64 4.71
N HIS A 81 3.48 -2.65 3.96
CA HIS A 81 2.24 -3.38 4.21
C HIS A 81 2.57 -4.78 4.74
N VAL A 82 1.94 -5.19 5.84
CA VAL A 82 2.05 -6.54 6.39
C VAL A 82 0.66 -7.16 6.47
N PHE A 83 0.41 -8.15 5.62
CA PHE A 83 -0.89 -8.81 5.50
C PHE A 83 -1.02 -9.89 6.57
N LEU A 84 -2.09 -9.87 7.34
CA LEU A 84 -2.32 -10.81 8.46
C LEU A 84 -3.20 -11.98 8.00
N PRO A 85 -3.26 -13.09 8.77
CA PRO A 85 -4.13 -14.22 8.44
C PRO A 85 -5.58 -13.78 8.21
N GLY A 86 -6.25 -14.39 7.23
CA GLY A 86 -7.62 -14.06 6.88
C GLY A 86 -7.76 -12.90 5.89
N TYR A 87 -6.64 -12.28 5.47
CA TYR A 87 -6.67 -11.29 4.42
C TYR A 87 -7.17 -11.88 3.09
N PHE A 88 -8.26 -11.31 2.59
CA PHE A 88 -8.80 -11.58 1.27
C PHE A 88 -9.30 -10.24 0.74
N ASP A 89 -8.59 -9.67 -0.22
CA ASP A 89 -8.98 -8.35 -0.70
C ASP A 89 -10.16 -8.42 -1.67
N ARG A 90 -10.95 -7.39 -1.56
CA ARG A 90 -12.12 -7.11 -2.37
C ARG A 90 -11.69 -6.30 -3.59
N PRO A 91 -12.28 -6.50 -4.78
CA PRO A 91 -12.00 -5.63 -5.90
C PRO A 91 -12.17 -4.16 -5.52
N HIS A 92 -11.15 -3.36 -5.82
CA HIS A 92 -11.15 -1.93 -5.55
C HIS A 92 -10.24 -1.20 -6.53
N ASN A 93 -10.43 0.11 -6.64
CA ASN A 93 -9.46 1.02 -7.25
C ASN A 93 -8.80 1.89 -6.17
N HIS A 94 -7.87 2.74 -6.57
CA HIS A 94 -7.12 3.59 -5.65
C HIS A 94 -7.42 5.06 -5.87
N ARG A 95 -7.14 5.86 -4.84
CA ARG A 95 -7.16 7.33 -4.93
C ARG A 95 -5.88 7.89 -5.56
N TRP A 96 -4.85 7.08 -5.73
CA TRP A 96 -3.51 7.43 -6.21
C TRP A 96 -2.96 6.29 -7.08
N SER A 97 -2.11 6.61 -8.04
CA SER A 97 -1.27 5.61 -8.70
C SER A 97 -0.18 5.17 -7.73
N TYR A 98 0.24 3.92 -7.82
CA TYR A 98 1.24 3.37 -6.90
C TYR A 98 2.05 2.25 -7.55
N ALA A 99 3.21 1.99 -6.95
CA ALA A 99 4.00 0.79 -7.20
C ALA A 99 4.19 0.00 -5.91
N SER A 100 4.32 -1.32 -6.04
CA SER A 100 4.57 -2.22 -4.92
C SER A 100 5.61 -3.27 -5.27
N ARG A 101 6.41 -3.64 -4.27
CA ARG A 101 7.38 -4.73 -4.32
C ARG A 101 7.16 -5.71 -3.20
N ILE A 102 7.07 -6.99 -3.52
CA ILE A 102 6.88 -8.07 -2.54
C ILE A 102 8.24 -8.45 -1.93
N LEU A 103 8.33 -8.43 -0.61
CA LEU A 103 9.54 -8.76 0.14
C LEU A 103 9.47 -10.16 0.78
N ARG A 104 8.26 -10.61 1.13
CA ARG A 104 8.00 -11.91 1.76
C ARG A 104 6.62 -12.40 1.38
N GLY A 105 6.44 -13.70 1.23
CA GLY A 105 5.17 -14.32 0.88
C GLY A 105 4.88 -14.15 -0.61
N GLN A 106 3.60 -14.07 -0.97
CA GLN A 106 3.18 -13.91 -2.36
C GLN A 106 1.75 -13.39 -2.45
N TYR A 107 1.39 -12.86 -3.63
CA TYR A 107 0.02 -12.54 -3.98
C TYR A 107 -0.51 -13.48 -5.05
N ARG A 108 -1.81 -13.78 -4.95
CA ARG A 108 -2.65 -14.03 -6.12
C ARG A 108 -3.32 -12.71 -6.51
N HIS A 109 -2.92 -12.14 -7.64
CA HIS A 109 -3.36 -10.81 -8.08
C HIS A 109 -4.34 -10.92 -9.24
N TYR A 110 -5.53 -10.33 -9.07
CA TYR A 110 -6.60 -10.27 -10.05
C TYR A 110 -6.73 -8.84 -10.58
N LEU A 111 -6.73 -8.67 -11.90
CA LEU A 111 -6.96 -7.41 -12.58
C LEU A 111 -8.29 -7.48 -13.32
N PHE A 112 -9.13 -6.48 -13.09
CA PHE A 112 -10.48 -6.36 -13.68
C PHE A 112 -10.51 -5.27 -14.78
N GLY A 113 -9.40 -4.55 -14.97
CA GLY A 113 -9.24 -3.51 -15.96
C GLY A 113 -9.55 -2.11 -15.42
N ASN A 114 -9.47 -1.13 -16.32
CA ASN A 114 -9.96 0.21 -16.06
C ASN A 114 -11.49 0.17 -16.18
N ALA A 115 -12.17 0.36 -15.07
CA ALA A 115 -13.59 0.55 -15.06
C ALA A 115 -13.87 1.90 -14.42
N GLU A 116 -14.67 2.73 -15.09
CA GLU A 116 -15.41 3.78 -14.41
C GLU A 116 -16.43 3.08 -13.54
N VAL A 117 -16.01 2.78 -12.32
CA VAL A 117 -16.84 2.07 -11.34
C VAL A 117 -17.58 3.10 -10.50
N ASP A 118 -18.88 2.90 -10.39
CA ASP A 118 -19.74 3.54 -9.40
C ASP A 118 -20.42 2.49 -8.53
N GLU A 119 -21.24 2.95 -7.58
CA GLU A 119 -21.96 2.08 -6.64
C GLU A 119 -23.06 1.22 -7.28
N HIS A 120 -23.34 1.39 -8.59
CA HIS A 120 -24.32 0.58 -9.33
C HIS A 120 -23.67 -0.57 -10.11
N ILE A 121 -22.36 -0.79 -9.93
CA ILE A 121 -21.66 -1.88 -10.60
C ILE A 121 -22.14 -3.25 -10.13
N GLU A 122 -22.39 -4.13 -11.10
CA GLU A 122 -22.69 -5.54 -10.84
C GLU A 122 -21.41 -6.30 -10.45
N CYS A 123 -21.07 -6.30 -9.16
CA CYS A 123 -19.82 -6.82 -8.62
C CYS A 123 -19.61 -8.30 -8.98
N MET A 124 -20.67 -9.11 -8.97
CA MET A 124 -20.62 -10.52 -9.36
C MET A 124 -20.19 -10.71 -10.83
N LYS A 125 -20.49 -9.76 -11.70
CA LYS A 125 -20.20 -9.81 -13.14
C LYS A 125 -18.86 -9.20 -13.54
N LEU A 126 -18.09 -8.65 -12.60
CA LEU A 126 -16.76 -8.12 -12.85
C LEU A 126 -15.84 -9.18 -13.49
N PRO A 127 -15.42 -9.01 -14.76
CA PRO A 127 -14.59 -9.98 -15.43
C PRO A 127 -13.16 -9.90 -14.90
N VAL A 128 -12.59 -11.05 -14.55
CA VAL A 128 -11.14 -11.14 -14.30
C VAL A 128 -10.45 -11.15 -15.65
N LEU A 129 -9.86 -10.03 -16.04
CA LEU A 129 -9.15 -9.87 -17.31
C LEU A 129 -7.75 -10.50 -17.26
N GLN A 130 -7.13 -10.48 -16.09
CA GLN A 130 -5.85 -11.14 -15.84
C GLN A 130 -5.80 -11.65 -14.41
N ALA A 131 -5.22 -12.84 -14.22
CA ALA A 131 -4.92 -13.37 -12.90
C ALA A 131 -3.52 -13.94 -12.90
N ARG A 132 -2.65 -13.46 -12.02
CA ARG A 132 -1.24 -13.89 -11.91
C ARG A 132 -0.82 -14.17 -10.48
N GLU A 133 0.26 -14.94 -10.34
CA GLU A 133 0.94 -15.12 -9.06
C GLU A 133 2.12 -14.15 -9.03
N GLU A 134 2.23 -13.41 -7.93
CA GLU A 134 3.29 -12.43 -7.72
C GLU A 134 4.19 -12.95 -6.59
N PRO A 135 5.34 -13.57 -6.88
CA PRO A 135 6.27 -14.05 -5.87
C PRO A 135 7.10 -12.90 -5.26
N VAL A 136 7.89 -13.25 -4.24
CA VAL A 136 8.93 -12.36 -3.68
C VAL A 136 9.83 -11.81 -4.79
N GLY A 137 10.11 -10.51 -4.70
CA GLY A 137 10.95 -9.80 -5.67
C GLY A 137 10.19 -9.27 -6.88
N THR A 138 8.91 -9.60 -7.05
CA THR A 138 8.08 -8.94 -8.07
C THR A 138 7.79 -7.51 -7.67
N THR A 139 7.95 -6.61 -8.65
CA THR A 139 7.50 -5.22 -8.60
C THR A 139 6.44 -4.99 -9.67
N TYR A 140 5.37 -4.27 -9.33
CA TYR A 140 4.36 -3.83 -10.28
C TYR A 140 3.85 -2.43 -9.92
N ALA A 141 3.29 -1.72 -10.91
CA ALA A 141 2.58 -0.47 -10.69
C ALA A 141 1.14 -0.57 -11.19
N LEU A 142 0.21 0.11 -10.50
CA LEU A 142 -1.18 0.26 -10.94
C LEU A 142 -1.58 1.72 -11.00
N HIS A 143 -2.20 2.08 -12.12
CA HIS A 143 -2.84 3.37 -12.28
C HIS A 143 -4.05 3.46 -11.33
N HIS A 144 -4.34 4.66 -10.81
CA HIS A 144 -5.43 4.88 -9.85
C HIS A 144 -6.84 4.48 -10.36
N THR A 145 -7.02 4.25 -11.67
CA THR A 145 -8.27 3.77 -12.29
C THR A 145 -8.38 2.25 -12.36
N MET A 146 -7.27 1.53 -12.19
CA MET A 146 -7.25 0.07 -12.31
C MET A 146 -8.02 -0.55 -11.15
N VAL A 147 -9.01 -1.37 -11.48
CA VAL A 147 -9.69 -2.21 -10.49
C VAL A 147 -8.90 -3.50 -10.33
N HIS A 148 -8.50 -3.81 -9.11
CA HIS A 148 -7.76 -5.02 -8.79
C HIS A 148 -8.17 -5.60 -7.44
N ALA A 149 -7.78 -6.85 -7.20
CA ALA A 149 -7.83 -7.49 -5.89
C ALA A 149 -6.57 -8.33 -5.70
N VAL A 150 -6.10 -8.41 -4.47
CA VAL A 150 -4.99 -9.30 -4.08
C VAL A 150 -5.44 -10.26 -3.00
N VAL A 151 -5.10 -11.53 -3.15
CA VAL A 151 -5.18 -12.51 -2.05
C VAL A 151 -3.75 -12.78 -1.63
N ALA A 152 -3.40 -12.32 -0.44
CA ALA A 152 -2.06 -12.45 0.11
C ALA A 152 -1.96 -13.70 0.97
N GLU A 153 -0.85 -14.42 0.88
CA GLU A 153 -0.53 -15.42 1.90
C GLU A 153 -0.38 -14.74 3.27
N PRO A 154 -0.75 -15.42 4.37
CA PRO A 154 -0.55 -14.87 5.71
C PRO A 154 0.89 -14.42 5.94
N PHE A 155 1.04 -13.21 6.49
CA PHE A 155 2.32 -12.55 6.76
C PHE A 155 3.12 -12.19 5.50
N THR A 156 2.44 -12.01 4.36
CA THR A 156 3.05 -11.38 3.19
C THR A 156 3.44 -9.94 3.53
N VAL A 157 4.61 -9.50 3.04
CA VAL A 157 5.13 -8.16 3.29
C VAL A 157 5.45 -7.51 1.95
N SER A 158 5.01 -6.27 1.76
CA SER A 158 5.38 -5.48 0.59
C SER A 158 5.74 -4.05 0.93
N LEU A 159 6.74 -3.53 0.22
CA LEU A 159 6.95 -2.09 0.10
C LEU A 159 5.95 -1.51 -0.90
N VAL A 160 5.47 -0.31 -0.62
CA VAL A 160 4.53 0.42 -1.46
C VAL A 160 4.97 1.88 -1.54
N ILE A 161 5.14 2.36 -2.77
CA ILE A 161 5.32 3.78 -3.06
C ILE A 161 4.04 4.27 -3.73
N ARG A 162 3.44 5.34 -3.22
CA ARG A 162 2.31 5.99 -3.86
C ARG A 162 2.59 7.47 -4.13
N GLY A 163 1.91 7.99 -5.13
CA GLY A 163 1.89 9.40 -5.46
C GLY A 163 0.76 10.19 -4.80
N PRO A 164 0.51 11.41 -5.29
CA PRO A 164 -0.55 12.28 -4.80
C PRO A 164 -1.94 11.67 -5.02
N ALA A 165 -2.87 12.03 -4.15
CA ALA A 165 -4.26 11.64 -4.29
C ALA A 165 -4.92 12.47 -5.40
N VAL A 166 -5.49 11.80 -6.40
CA VAL A 166 -6.23 12.39 -7.53
C VAL A 166 -7.76 12.23 -7.38
N LYS A 167 -8.21 11.56 -6.32
CA LYS A 167 -9.62 11.34 -5.97
C LYS A 167 -9.81 11.48 -4.45
N ASP A 168 -11.00 11.88 -4.02
CA ASP A 168 -11.37 11.92 -2.60
C ASP A 168 -11.77 10.55 -2.03
N LYS A 169 -12.28 9.68 -2.90
CA LYS A 169 -12.82 8.37 -2.55
C LYS A 169 -12.44 7.32 -3.59
N PHE A 170 -12.53 6.07 -3.18
CA PHE A 170 -12.34 4.90 -4.02
C PHE A 170 -13.44 3.88 -3.73
N LEU A 171 -13.75 3.04 -4.71
CA LEU A 171 -14.82 2.06 -4.58
C LEU A 171 -14.24 0.73 -4.10
N VAL A 172 -14.90 0.10 -3.14
CA VAL A 172 -14.64 -1.28 -2.72
C VAL A 172 -15.87 -2.12 -3.01
N MET A 173 -15.65 -3.33 -3.54
CA MET A 173 -16.70 -4.20 -4.06
C MET A 173 -16.56 -5.60 -3.45
N ASP A 174 -17.65 -6.17 -2.95
CA ASP A 174 -17.69 -7.56 -2.50
C ASP A 174 -18.41 -8.43 -3.52
N ARG A 175 -17.65 -9.26 -4.25
CA ARG A 175 -18.21 -10.16 -5.27
C ARG A 175 -19.04 -11.31 -4.70
N LYS A 176 -18.99 -11.56 -3.39
CA LYS A 176 -19.79 -12.61 -2.73
C LYS A 176 -21.16 -12.08 -2.30
N THR A 177 -21.23 -10.84 -1.85
CA THR A 177 -22.48 -10.20 -1.40
C THR A 177 -23.11 -9.30 -2.46
N ASP A 178 -22.39 -9.02 -3.55
CA ASP A 178 -22.76 -8.09 -4.62
C ASP A 178 -22.90 -6.64 -4.15
N GLU A 179 -22.19 -6.27 -3.08
CA GLU A 179 -22.22 -4.94 -2.48
C GLU A 179 -21.05 -4.09 -2.95
N ALA A 180 -21.28 -2.81 -3.20
CA ALA A 180 -20.26 -1.80 -3.46
C ALA A 180 -20.44 -0.60 -2.52
N TRP A 181 -19.34 -0.05 -2.02
CA TRP A 181 -19.37 1.15 -1.18
C TRP A 181 -18.14 2.02 -1.38
N TRP A 182 -18.33 3.31 -1.14
CA TRP A 182 -17.25 4.29 -1.14
C TRP A 182 -16.44 4.21 0.15
N GLN A 183 -15.12 4.16 0.00
CA GLN A 183 -14.18 4.48 1.06
C GLN A 183 -13.56 5.84 0.80
N TYR A 184 -13.51 6.65 1.86
CA TYR A 184 -13.06 8.03 1.79
C TYR A 184 -11.64 8.18 2.30
N GLY A 185 -10.99 9.26 1.88
CA GLY A 185 -9.71 9.67 2.44
C GLY A 185 -9.77 10.18 3.87
N ALA A 186 -8.59 10.31 4.48
CA ALA A 186 -8.42 10.85 5.83
C ALA A 186 -9.05 12.24 6.02
N THR A 187 -9.20 13.04 4.96
CA THR A 187 -9.82 14.39 5.01
C THR A 187 -11.33 14.35 5.25
N GLN A 188 -11.99 13.21 5.01
CA GLN A 188 -13.43 13.03 5.22
C GLN A 188 -13.74 11.90 6.21
N GLU A 189 -12.71 11.32 6.83
CA GLU A 189 -12.85 10.27 7.83
C GLU A 189 -13.20 10.86 9.20
N SER A 190 -14.03 10.15 9.97
CA SER A 190 -14.34 10.56 11.33
C SER A 190 -13.11 10.43 12.25
N ALA A 191 -13.03 11.29 13.27
CA ALA A 191 -11.94 11.20 14.25
C ALA A 191 -11.94 9.85 15.01
N GLU A 192 -13.12 9.26 15.20
CA GLU A 192 -13.29 7.96 15.85
C GLU A 192 -12.72 6.83 14.97
N ASP A 193 -13.04 6.82 13.68
CA ASP A 193 -12.50 5.82 12.74
C ASP A 193 -10.98 5.93 12.61
N ALA A 194 -10.48 7.17 12.49
CA ALA A 194 -9.05 7.45 12.44
C ALA A 194 -8.33 6.96 13.70
N LEU A 195 -8.92 7.14 14.89
CA LEU A 195 -8.36 6.66 16.14
C LEU A 195 -8.40 5.13 16.24
N ARG A 196 -9.51 4.51 15.82
CA ARG A 196 -9.73 3.06 15.89
C ARG A 196 -8.71 2.26 15.10
N LYS A 197 -8.34 2.74 13.91
CA LYS A 197 -7.32 2.10 13.08
C LYS A 197 -5.90 2.54 13.40
N ARG A 198 -5.67 3.50 14.29
CA ARG A 198 -4.31 4.00 14.57
C ARG A 198 -3.46 2.88 15.18
N MET A 199 -2.28 2.65 14.62
CA MET A 199 -1.35 1.67 15.16
C MET A 199 -0.87 2.10 16.55
N THR A 200 -0.96 1.20 17.52
CA THR A 200 -0.45 1.45 18.88
C THR A 200 1.07 1.25 18.93
N PRO A 201 1.79 1.89 19.87
CA PRO A 201 3.22 1.64 20.05
C PRO A 201 3.55 0.17 20.34
N ALA A 202 2.71 -0.52 21.11
CA ALA A 202 2.87 -1.94 21.39
C ALA A 202 2.75 -2.80 20.12
N ARG A 203 1.78 -2.49 19.25
CA ARG A 203 1.62 -3.18 17.96
C ARG A 203 2.82 -2.92 17.05
N LEU A 204 3.33 -1.69 17.00
CA LEU A 204 4.52 -1.36 16.23
C LEU A 204 5.74 -2.18 16.70
N GLN A 205 5.97 -2.25 18.01
CA GLN A 205 7.09 -3.05 18.57
C GLN A 205 6.95 -4.54 18.28
N GLU A 206 5.74 -5.09 18.38
CA GLU A 206 5.46 -6.47 17.98
C GLU A 206 5.79 -6.71 16.49
N LEU A 207 5.39 -5.76 15.64
CA LEU A 207 5.62 -5.85 14.20
C LEU A 207 7.11 -5.77 13.85
N ILE A 208 7.85 -4.86 14.49
CA ILE A 208 9.32 -4.77 14.33
C ILE A 208 9.98 -6.10 14.72
N GLY A 209 9.60 -6.68 15.87
CA GLY A 209 10.13 -7.98 16.31
C GLY A 209 9.86 -9.11 15.31
N ARG A 210 8.67 -9.14 14.70
CA ARG A 210 8.34 -10.12 13.65
C ARG A 210 9.17 -9.92 12.38
N LEU A 211 9.36 -8.67 11.96
CA LEU A 211 10.17 -8.35 10.78
C LEU A 211 11.64 -8.75 10.99
N ASP A 212 12.16 -8.57 12.21
CA ASP A 212 13.49 -9.04 12.63
C ASP A 212 13.59 -10.57 12.63
N GLU A 213 12.60 -11.27 13.20
CA GLU A 213 12.53 -12.74 13.18
C GLU A 213 12.51 -13.31 11.75
N TRP A 214 11.87 -12.60 10.80
CA TRP A 214 11.85 -12.96 9.39
C TRP A 214 13.10 -12.55 8.61
N GLN A 215 14.05 -11.87 9.26
CA GLN A 215 15.28 -11.36 8.65
C GLN A 215 15.00 -10.49 7.42
N LEU A 216 13.91 -9.71 7.45
CA LEU A 216 13.53 -8.85 6.33
C LEU A 216 14.32 -7.55 6.29
N PHE A 217 14.69 -7.03 7.45
CA PHE A 217 15.43 -5.79 7.64
C PHE A 217 16.55 -6.00 8.64
#